data_AF-A0A951EVC2-F1
#
_entry.id   AF-A0A951EVC2-F1
#
_cell.length_a   1.000
_cell.length_b   1.000
_cell.length_c   1.000
_cell.angle_alpha   90.00
_cell.angle_beta   90.00
_cell.angle_gamma   90.00
#
_symmetry.space_group_name_H-M   'P 1'
#
loop_
_entity.id
_entity.type
_entity.pdbx_description
1 polymer ?
#
loop_
_entity_poly.entity_id
_entity_poly.type
_entity_poly.pdbx_seq_one_letter_code
_entity_poly.pdbx_strand_id
1 'polypeptide(L)'
;MRYLIVSDIHANWEALEAVLEDAEGRYDRAVCCGDLVGYGADPNRVVEWVRDHCSVTVRGNHDRACTGLEDLEWFNPVARAAAVWTLDNLSPENATFVRELPHGPSFMDGIQLLHGSPLDEDEYVVGPEEAFEAFAYLETHLAFFGHTHLQGGFVWNQARVETIPPVPIDSDR
;
A
#
# COMPACT_ATOMS: atom_id res chain seq x y z
N MET A 1 15.56 -14.52 5.14
CA MET A 1 14.14 -14.18 5.02
C MET A 1 14.01 -13.18 3.88
N ARG A 2 13.15 -13.45 2.91
CA ARG A 2 12.86 -12.58 1.78
C ARG A 2 11.38 -12.17 1.86
N TYR A 3 11.11 -10.88 1.72
CA TYR A 3 9.75 -10.35 1.79
C TYR A 3 9.26 -9.99 0.40
N LEU A 4 8.01 -10.35 0.09
CA LEU A 4 7.21 -9.70 -0.94
C LEU A 4 6.52 -8.51 -0.30
N ILE A 5 6.76 -7.31 -0.84
CA ILE A 5 6.14 -6.08 -0.37
C ILE A 5 5.26 -5.57 -1.50
N VAL A 6 3.97 -5.41 -1.21
CA VAL A 6 2.98 -4.94 -2.17
C VAL A 6 2.26 -3.71 -1.62
N SER A 7 1.73 -2.88 -2.51
CA SER A 7 0.98 -1.68 -2.17
C SER A 7 0.09 -1.31 -3.34
N ASP A 8 -0.97 -0.54 -3.08
CA ASP A 8 -1.79 0.11 -4.12
C ASP A 8 -2.32 -0.92 -5.16
N ILE A 9 -2.73 -2.09 -4.65
CA ILE A 9 -3.26 -3.19 -5.47
C ILE A 9 -4.56 -2.77 -6.13
N HIS A 10 -5.37 -1.96 -5.44
CA HIS A 10 -6.57 -1.33 -5.97
C HIS A 10 -7.52 -2.30 -6.68
N ALA A 11 -7.84 -3.40 -6.01
CA ALA A 11 -8.76 -4.43 -6.50
C ALA A 11 -8.41 -4.95 -7.91
N ASN A 12 -7.14 -4.79 -8.34
CA ASN A 12 -6.65 -5.25 -9.63
C ASN A 12 -6.05 -6.65 -9.45
N TRP A 13 -6.93 -7.64 -9.52
CA TRP A 13 -6.51 -9.02 -9.32
C TRP A 13 -5.52 -9.46 -10.38
N GLU A 14 -5.71 -9.11 -11.65
CA GLU A 14 -4.83 -9.52 -12.75
C GLU A 14 -3.40 -9.01 -12.54
N ALA A 15 -3.23 -7.76 -12.07
CA ALA A 15 -1.92 -7.23 -11.74
C ALA A 15 -1.29 -7.96 -10.54
N LEU A 16 -2.07 -8.23 -9.49
CA LEU A 16 -1.58 -8.98 -8.33
C LEU A 16 -1.17 -10.39 -8.76
N GLU A 17 -2.00 -11.12 -9.50
CA GLU A 17 -1.72 -12.47 -10.00
C GLU A 17 -0.41 -12.52 -10.79
N ALA A 18 -0.19 -11.58 -11.71
CA ALA A 18 1.07 -11.49 -12.46
C ALA A 18 2.29 -11.25 -11.54
N VAL A 19 2.14 -10.41 -10.50
CA VAL A 19 3.20 -10.21 -9.49
C VAL A 19 3.47 -11.49 -8.71
N LEU A 20 2.43 -12.24 -8.35
CA LEU A 20 2.56 -13.49 -7.59
C LEU A 20 3.22 -14.60 -8.41
N GLU A 21 2.86 -14.71 -9.69
CA GLU A 21 3.49 -15.63 -10.63
C GLU A 21 4.98 -15.31 -10.81
N ASP A 22 5.34 -14.04 -11.03
CA ASP A 22 6.75 -13.64 -11.10
C ASP A 22 7.46 -13.92 -9.77
N ALA A 23 6.82 -13.69 -8.62
CA ALA A 23 7.38 -13.85 -7.28
C ALA A 23 7.45 -15.29 -6.76
N GLU A 24 6.92 -16.27 -7.50
CA GLU A 24 6.80 -17.66 -7.04
C GLU A 24 8.16 -18.22 -6.56
N GLY A 25 8.19 -18.75 -5.33
CA GLY A 25 9.40 -19.32 -4.71
C GLY A 25 10.51 -18.32 -4.33
N ARG A 26 10.29 -17.01 -4.54
CA ARG A 26 11.29 -15.95 -4.28
C ARG A 26 11.10 -15.22 -2.95
N TYR A 27 9.96 -15.39 -2.29
CA TYR A 27 9.67 -14.80 -0.98
C TYR A 27 9.25 -15.85 0.05
N ASP A 28 9.48 -15.53 1.32
CA ASP A 28 9.13 -16.36 2.47
C ASP A 28 7.93 -15.77 3.24
N ARG A 29 7.74 -14.44 3.18
CA ARG A 29 6.60 -13.71 3.77
C ARG A 29 6.12 -12.58 2.84
N ALA A 30 4.84 -12.25 2.90
CA ALA A 30 4.28 -11.09 2.22
C ALA A 30 3.80 -10.03 3.23
N VAL A 31 3.85 -8.76 2.85
CA VAL A 31 3.28 -7.63 3.58
C VAL A 31 2.70 -6.60 2.64
N CYS A 32 1.73 -5.81 3.12
CA CYS A 32 1.00 -4.85 2.30
C CYS A 32 0.96 -3.44 2.91
N CYS A 33 1.31 -2.44 2.10
CA CYS A 33 1.30 -1.02 2.46
C CYS A 33 -0.05 -0.33 2.17
N GLY A 34 -1.14 -1.08 2.08
CA GLY A 34 -2.49 -0.55 1.94
C GLY A 34 -2.97 -0.40 0.51
N ASP A 35 -4.17 0.16 0.40
CA ASP A 35 -4.94 0.30 -0.83
C ASP A 35 -5.14 -1.02 -1.55
N LEU A 36 -5.74 -1.96 -0.81
CA LEU A 36 -6.17 -3.25 -1.30
C LEU A 36 -7.31 -3.08 -2.30
N VAL A 37 -8.20 -2.13 -2.05
CA VAL A 37 -9.45 -1.93 -2.79
C VAL A 37 -9.53 -0.52 -3.42
N GLY A 38 -10.64 -0.25 -4.12
CA GLY A 38 -10.82 0.97 -4.91
C GLY A 38 -10.30 0.80 -6.34
N TYR A 39 -10.87 1.56 -7.27
CA TYR A 39 -10.61 1.51 -8.72
C TYR A 39 -10.93 0.18 -9.43
N GLY A 40 -10.24 -0.93 -9.11
CA GLY A 40 -10.37 -2.22 -9.77
C GLY A 40 -11.66 -2.98 -9.44
N ALA A 41 -11.90 -4.07 -10.17
CA ALA A 41 -13.18 -4.78 -10.19
C ALA A 41 -13.22 -6.04 -9.30
N ASP A 42 -12.09 -6.48 -8.72
CA ASP A 42 -11.98 -7.71 -7.95
C ASP A 42 -11.62 -7.50 -6.47
N PRO A 43 -12.37 -6.65 -5.72
CA PRO A 43 -11.99 -6.28 -4.36
C PRO A 43 -12.00 -7.47 -3.41
N ASN A 44 -12.96 -8.40 -3.54
CA ASN A 44 -13.03 -9.56 -2.66
C ASN A 44 -11.84 -10.50 -2.84
N ARG A 45 -11.44 -10.79 -4.09
CA ARG A 45 -10.35 -11.72 -4.39
C ARG A 45 -9.01 -11.17 -3.89
N VAL A 46 -8.79 -9.86 -4.04
CA VAL A 46 -7.61 -9.18 -3.49
C VAL A 46 -7.61 -9.20 -1.96
N VAL A 47 -8.74 -8.86 -1.32
CA VAL A 47 -8.84 -8.84 0.15
C VAL A 47 -8.61 -10.23 0.75
N GLU A 48 -9.18 -11.27 0.15
CA GLU A 48 -8.98 -12.67 0.57
C GLU A 48 -7.51 -13.06 0.48
N TRP A 49 -6.85 -12.75 -0.63
CA TRP A 49 -5.42 -13.06 -0.77
C TRP A 49 -4.58 -12.31 0.27
N VAL A 50 -4.79 -11.00 0.46
CA VAL A 50 -4.02 -10.23 1.44
C VAL A 50 -4.27 -10.73 2.86
N ARG A 51 -5.51 -11.05 3.22
CA ARG A 51 -5.84 -11.60 4.53
C ARG A 51 -5.12 -12.93 4.80
N ASP A 52 -5.07 -13.81 3.81
CA ASP A 52 -4.54 -15.16 3.98
C ASP A 52 -3.00 -15.22 3.89
N HIS A 53 -2.37 -14.28 3.20
CA HIS A 53 -0.94 -14.37 2.85
C HIS A 53 -0.06 -13.25 3.42
N CYS A 54 -0.62 -12.07 3.72
CA CYS A 54 0.17 -10.98 4.28
C CYS A 54 0.23 -11.08 5.81
N SER A 55 1.44 -11.08 6.37
CA SER A 55 1.63 -11.14 7.83
C SER A 55 1.35 -9.80 8.53
N VAL A 56 1.54 -8.70 7.81
CA VAL A 56 1.23 -7.34 8.26
C VAL A 56 0.69 -6.55 7.08
N THR A 57 -0.40 -5.83 7.33
CA THR A 57 -1.05 -4.94 6.37
C THR A 57 -1.46 -3.67 7.11
N VAL A 58 -1.15 -2.51 6.54
CA VAL A 58 -1.76 -1.24 6.95
C VAL A 58 -2.87 -0.88 5.96
N ARG A 59 -3.84 -0.08 6.38
CA ARG A 59 -4.85 0.46 5.47
C ARG A 59 -4.24 1.59 4.64
N GLY A 60 -4.79 1.83 3.46
CA GLY A 60 -4.63 3.09 2.75
C GLY A 60 -5.91 3.94 2.73
N ASN A 61 -5.86 5.05 2.01
CA ASN A 61 -6.98 5.99 1.93
C ASN A 61 -8.17 5.39 1.16
N HIS A 62 -7.93 4.56 0.15
CA HIS A 62 -9.01 3.87 -0.56
C HIS A 62 -9.66 2.77 0.28
N ASP A 63 -8.90 2.07 1.13
CA ASP A 63 -9.47 1.10 2.06
C ASP A 63 -10.45 1.77 3.04
N ARG A 64 -10.10 2.97 3.52
CA ARG A 64 -10.93 3.81 4.39
C ARG A 64 -12.17 4.33 3.65
N ALA A 65 -11.99 4.87 2.44
CA ALA A 65 -13.07 5.39 1.59
C ALA A 65 -14.08 4.31 1.20
N CYS A 66 -13.60 3.13 0.79
CA CYS A 66 -14.44 2.02 0.33
C CYS A 66 -15.13 1.23 1.44
N THR A 67 -14.89 1.59 2.71
CA THR A 67 -15.56 0.96 3.87
C THR A 67 -16.44 1.92 4.66
N GLY A 68 -16.67 3.13 4.15
CA GLY A 68 -17.52 4.14 4.77
C GLY A 68 -16.93 4.72 6.05
N LEU A 69 -15.60 4.83 6.12
CA LEU A 69 -14.88 5.52 7.19
C LEU A 69 -14.53 6.98 6.83
N GLU A 70 -14.81 7.39 5.59
CA GLU A 70 -14.47 8.70 5.07
C GLU A 70 -15.61 9.31 4.26
N ASP A 71 -15.66 10.65 4.27
CA ASP A 71 -16.58 11.40 3.43
C ASP A 71 -16.00 11.53 2.01
N LEU A 72 -16.74 10.97 1.04
CA LEU A 72 -16.33 10.94 -0.36
C LEU A 72 -16.55 12.27 -1.10
N GLU A 73 -17.01 13.33 -0.44
CA GLU A 73 -17.24 14.64 -1.06
C GLU A 73 -15.98 15.25 -1.70
N TRP A 74 -14.80 14.99 -1.13
CA TRP A 74 -13.53 15.54 -1.62
C TRP A 74 -12.86 14.70 -2.70
N PHE A 75 -13.37 13.49 -2.95
CA PHE A 75 -12.83 12.60 -3.97
C PHE A 75 -13.20 13.10 -5.36
N ASN A 76 -12.29 12.92 -6.31
CA ASN A 76 -12.65 13.15 -7.71
C ASN A 76 -13.83 12.21 -8.10
N PRO A 77 -14.70 12.63 -9.03
CA PRO A 77 -15.92 11.88 -9.33
C PRO A 77 -15.71 10.41 -9.72
N VAL A 78 -14.59 10.10 -10.37
CA VAL A 78 -14.25 8.73 -10.78
C VAL A 78 -13.87 7.88 -9.57
N ALA A 79 -12.97 8.39 -8.72
CA ALA A 79 -12.56 7.70 -7.50
C ALA A 79 -13.74 7.51 -6.54
N ARG A 80 -14.61 8.52 -6.41
CA ARG A 80 -15.85 8.40 -5.63
C ARG A 80 -16.77 7.30 -6.17
N ALA A 81 -17.00 7.27 -7.48
CA ALA A 81 -17.86 6.25 -8.08
C ALA A 81 -17.31 4.84 -7.87
N ALA A 82 -15.98 4.67 -8.02
CA ALA A 82 -15.31 3.41 -7.76
C ALA A 82 -15.39 3.01 -6.28
N ALA A 83 -15.25 3.95 -5.35
CA ALA A 83 -15.35 3.69 -3.92
C ALA A 83 -16.76 3.25 -3.51
N VAL A 84 -17.80 3.93 -4.01
CA VAL A 84 -19.20 3.53 -3.79
C VAL A 84 -19.47 2.15 -4.36
N TRP A 85 -19.03 1.88 -5.59
CA TRP A 85 -19.20 0.56 -6.19
C TRP A 85 -18.48 -0.52 -5.39
N THR A 86 -17.25 -0.27 -4.93
CA THR A 86 -16.47 -1.19 -4.10
C THR A 86 -17.19 -1.49 -2.80
N LEU A 87 -17.69 -0.45 -2.10
CA LEU A 87 -18.46 -0.59 -0.87
C LEU A 87 -19.69 -1.49 -1.05
N ASP A 88 -20.40 -1.35 -2.16
CA ASP A 88 -21.59 -2.13 -2.49
C ASP A 88 -21.29 -3.58 -2.90
N ASN A 89 -20.05 -3.88 -3.32
CA ASN A 89 -19.65 -5.19 -3.86
C ASN A 89 -18.71 -5.99 -2.94
N LEU A 90 -18.21 -5.41 -1.85
CA LEU A 90 -17.49 -6.16 -0.82
C LEU A 90 -18.44 -7.13 -0.11
N SER A 91 -17.97 -8.36 0.13
CA SER A 91 -18.66 -9.27 1.05
C SER A 91 -18.65 -8.66 2.46
N PRO A 92 -19.65 -8.94 3.31
CA PRO A 92 -19.68 -8.43 4.68
C PRO A 92 -18.39 -8.74 5.45
N GLU A 93 -17.84 -9.94 5.28
CA GLU A 93 -16.62 -10.38 5.94
C GLU A 93 -15.39 -9.60 5.43
N ASN A 94 -15.33 -9.31 4.12
CA ASN A 94 -14.24 -8.53 3.53
C ASN A 94 -14.34 -7.04 3.92
N ALA A 95 -15.54 -6.48 3.92
CA ALA A 95 -15.79 -5.12 4.38
C ALA A 95 -15.36 -4.92 5.85
N THR A 96 -15.70 -5.86 6.74
CA THR A 96 -15.28 -5.79 8.15
C THR A 96 -13.76 -5.82 8.28
N PHE A 97 -13.08 -6.76 7.61
CA PHE A 97 -11.63 -6.86 7.67
C PHE A 97 -10.93 -5.60 7.16
N VAL A 98 -11.32 -5.08 5.99
CA VAL A 98 -10.71 -3.87 5.42
C VAL A 98 -10.93 -2.67 6.34
N ARG A 99 -12.13 -2.56 6.95
CA ARG A 99 -12.46 -1.50 7.90
C ARG A 99 -11.64 -1.55 9.19
N GLU A 100 -11.20 -2.75 9.59
CA GLU A 100 -10.41 -3.00 10.80
C GLU A 100 -8.89 -2.95 10.58
N LEU A 101 -8.44 -2.76 9.33
CA LEU A 101 -7.01 -2.61 9.04
C LEU A 101 -6.41 -1.44 9.85
N PRO A 102 -5.21 -1.62 10.42
CA PRO A 102 -4.57 -0.58 11.19
C PRO A 102 -4.19 0.61 10.29
N HIS A 103 -4.40 1.83 10.78
CA HIS A 103 -3.92 3.08 10.17
C HIS A 103 -2.41 3.05 9.88
N GLY A 104 -1.66 2.32 10.69
CA GLY A 104 -0.21 2.37 10.68
C GLY A 104 0.34 3.59 11.46
N PRO A 105 1.66 3.64 11.69
CA PRO A 105 2.63 2.66 11.22
C PRO A 105 2.47 1.30 11.90
N SER A 106 2.72 0.22 11.15
CA SER A 106 2.83 -1.14 11.69
C SER A 106 4.29 -1.60 11.67
N PHE A 107 4.65 -2.52 12.57
CA PHE A 107 6.04 -2.94 12.75
C PHE A 107 6.20 -4.44 12.57
N MET A 108 7.25 -4.84 11.86
CA MET A 108 7.60 -6.25 11.66
C MET A 108 9.10 -6.39 11.43
N ASP A 109 9.77 -7.23 12.21
CA ASP A 109 11.19 -7.59 12.00
C ASP A 109 12.15 -6.38 11.84
N GLY A 110 11.88 -5.28 12.56
CA GLY A 110 12.66 -4.05 12.49
C GLY A 110 12.34 -3.14 11.28
N ILE A 111 11.24 -3.43 10.58
CA ILE A 111 10.71 -2.68 9.43
C ILE A 111 9.43 -1.97 9.86
N GLN A 112 9.27 -0.73 9.42
CA GLN A 112 8.04 0.05 9.57
C GLN A 112 7.24 0.05 8.27
N LEU A 113 5.95 -0.28 8.35
CA LEU A 113 5.01 -0.24 7.22
C LEU A 113 4.04 0.92 7.41
N LEU A 114 3.85 1.67 6.34
CA LEU A 114 2.94 2.81 6.25
C LEU A 114 2.34 2.89 4.84
N HIS A 115 1.25 3.64 4.67
CA HIS A 115 0.66 3.89 3.36
C HIS A 115 1.22 5.18 2.75
N GLY A 116 0.92 6.35 3.34
CA GLY A 116 1.48 7.66 2.97
C GLY A 116 2.82 7.99 3.61
N SER A 117 2.82 8.84 4.64
CA SER A 117 4.00 9.19 5.44
C SER A 117 3.85 8.73 6.90
N PRO A 118 4.92 8.81 7.73
CA PRO A 118 4.83 8.53 9.16
C PRO A 118 3.99 9.54 9.96
N LEU A 119 3.75 10.73 9.40
CA LEU A 119 2.91 11.76 10.04
C LEU A 119 1.44 11.65 9.62
N ASP A 120 1.20 11.35 8.35
CA ASP A 120 -0.13 11.37 7.74
C ASP A 120 -0.24 10.26 6.69
N GLU A 121 -1.25 9.38 6.82
CA GLU A 121 -1.47 8.26 5.90
C GLU A 121 -1.88 8.73 4.48
N ASP A 122 -2.31 9.99 4.31
CA ASP A 122 -2.71 10.59 3.03
C ASP A 122 -1.61 11.47 2.38
N GLU A 123 -0.41 11.54 2.99
CA GLU A 123 0.69 12.35 2.48
C GLU A 123 1.50 11.62 1.40
N TYR A 124 1.71 12.30 0.26
CA TYR A 124 2.53 11.82 -0.85
C TYR A 124 4.01 12.13 -0.62
N VAL A 125 4.83 11.11 -0.38
CA VAL A 125 6.29 11.24 -0.31
C VAL A 125 6.92 11.02 -1.69
N VAL A 126 6.95 12.09 -2.51
CA VAL A 126 7.42 12.03 -3.92
C VAL A 126 8.81 12.62 -4.14
N GLY A 127 9.32 13.43 -3.22
CA GLY A 127 10.58 14.14 -3.35
C GLY A 127 11.48 14.07 -2.11
N PRO A 128 12.74 14.55 -2.24
CA PRO A 128 13.69 14.56 -1.12
C PRO A 128 13.26 15.45 0.06
N GLU A 129 12.43 16.47 -0.19
CA GLU A 129 11.94 17.38 0.85
C GLU A 129 10.94 16.67 1.76
N GLU A 130 9.89 16.08 1.18
CA GLU A 130 8.90 15.28 1.92
C GLU A 130 9.56 14.08 2.62
N ALA A 131 10.51 13.42 1.93
CA ALA A 131 11.26 12.31 2.52
C ALA A 131 12.13 12.75 3.71
N PHE A 132 12.74 13.94 3.65
CA PHE A 132 13.51 14.49 4.77
C PHE A 132 12.65 14.70 6.01
N GLU A 133 11.42 15.21 5.84
CA GLU A 133 10.46 15.36 6.92
C GLU A 133 10.06 13.99 7.49
N ALA A 134 9.71 13.03 6.63
CA ALA A 134 9.36 11.67 7.04
C ALA A 134 10.46 11.00 7.86
N PHE A 135 11.74 11.16 7.50
CA PHE A 135 12.87 10.57 8.22
C PHE A 135 12.97 11.00 9.69
N ALA A 136 12.48 12.20 10.05
CA ALA A 136 12.50 12.67 11.42
C ALA A 136 11.53 11.91 12.34
N TYR A 137 10.56 11.19 11.76
CA TYR A 137 9.49 10.49 12.47
C TYR A 137 9.55 8.97 12.31
N LEU A 138 10.51 8.45 11.55
CA LEU A 138 10.73 7.01 11.46
C LEU A 138 11.28 6.46 12.78
N GLU A 139 10.69 5.37 13.25
CA GLU A 139 11.13 4.65 14.45
C GLU A 139 12.12 3.53 14.11
N THR A 140 12.28 3.21 12.82
CA THR A 140 13.16 2.16 12.32
C THR A 140 14.07 2.68 11.21
N HIS A 141 15.14 1.92 10.91
CA HIS A 141 16.07 2.28 9.83
C HIS A 141 15.54 1.98 8.42
N LEU A 142 14.44 1.24 8.31
CA LEU A 142 13.86 0.81 7.04
C LEU A 142 12.34 0.89 7.12
N ALA A 143 11.76 1.68 6.22
CA ALA A 143 10.32 1.77 6.07
C ALA A 143 9.90 1.51 4.62
N PHE A 144 8.74 0.89 4.45
CA PHE A 144 8.08 0.73 3.15
C PHE A 144 6.76 1.47 3.16
N PHE A 145 6.52 2.20 2.07
CA PHE A 145 5.34 3.03 1.88
C PHE A 145 4.79 2.89 0.46
N GLY A 146 3.54 3.31 0.29
CA GLY A 146 2.76 3.23 -0.92
C GLY A 146 2.30 4.62 -1.39
N HIS A 147 1.01 4.71 -1.74
CA HIS A 147 0.24 5.92 -2.00
C HIS A 147 0.62 6.69 -3.27
N THR A 148 1.92 6.80 -3.57
CA THR A 148 2.43 7.54 -4.74
C THR A 148 2.26 6.78 -6.05
N HIS A 149 2.12 5.46 -5.99
CA HIS A 149 2.18 4.53 -7.14
C HIS A 149 3.49 4.61 -7.93
N LEU A 150 4.55 5.15 -7.32
CA LEU A 150 5.86 5.30 -7.93
C LEU A 150 6.84 4.32 -7.28
N GLN A 151 7.45 3.46 -8.10
CA GLN A 151 8.53 2.61 -7.64
C GLN A 151 9.79 3.46 -7.38
N GLY A 152 10.43 3.25 -6.23
CA GLY A 152 11.67 3.93 -5.87
C GLY A 152 11.79 4.03 -4.35
N GLY A 153 12.51 5.03 -3.89
CA GLY A 153 12.59 5.33 -2.46
C GLY A 153 13.61 6.42 -2.17
N PHE A 154 13.97 6.54 -0.90
CA PHE A 154 14.88 7.56 -0.43
C PHE A 154 15.86 6.96 0.58
N VAL A 155 17.09 7.47 0.60
CA VAL A 155 18.09 7.14 1.60
C VAL A 155 18.61 8.41 2.24
N TRP A 156 18.57 8.46 3.57
CA TRP A 156 19.23 9.52 4.32
C TRP A 156 20.68 9.12 4.59
N ASN A 157 21.60 9.83 3.95
CA ASN A 157 23.04 9.68 4.18
C ASN A 157 23.60 10.91 4.89
N GLN A 158 23.59 10.87 6.23
CA GLN A 158 24.13 11.87 7.19
C GLN A 158 23.62 13.31 7.00
N ALA A 159 23.92 13.94 5.87
CA ALA A 159 23.67 15.35 5.56
C ALA A 159 22.64 15.57 4.45
N ARG A 160 22.24 14.54 3.69
CA ARG A 160 21.28 14.70 2.60
C ARG A 160 20.41 13.47 2.38
N VAL A 161 19.25 13.72 1.77
CA VAL A 161 18.38 12.69 1.22
C VAL A 161 18.75 12.48 -0.25
N GLU A 162 18.96 11.22 -0.63
CA GLU A 162 19.19 10.79 -2.01
C GLU A 162 18.01 9.93 -2.48
N THR A 163 17.60 10.11 -3.73
CA THR A 163 16.53 9.31 -4.35
C THR A 163 17.07 7.99 -4.87
N ILE A 164 16.39 6.90 -4.53
CA ILE A 164 16.58 5.56 -5.11
C ILE A 164 15.69 5.51 -6.36
N PRO A 165 16.28 5.39 -7.57
CA PRO A 165 15.50 5.39 -8.80
C PRO A 165 14.66 4.11 -8.95
N PRO A 166 13.61 4.13 -9.79
CA PRO A 166 12.90 2.93 -10.20
C PRO A 166 13.88 1.90 -10.80
N VAL A 167 13.61 0.62 -10.56
CA VAL A 167 14.29 -0.47 -11.25
C VAL A 167 13.76 -0.53 -12.68
N PRO A 168 14.62 -0.49 -13.71
CA PRO A 168 14.18 -0.63 -15.09
C PRO A 168 13.37 -1.91 -15.28
N ILE A 169 12.27 -1.81 -16.02
CA ILE A 169 11.55 -3.00 -16.50
C ILE A 169 12.49 -3.72 -17.47
N ASP A 170 12.87 -4.95 -17.13
CA ASP A 170 13.68 -5.80 -18.01
C ASP A 170 12.81 -6.16 -19.22
N SER A 171 13.09 -5.55 -20.38
CA SER A 171 12.24 -5.66 -21.58
C SER A 171 12.28 -7.05 -22.24
N ASP A 172 13.11 -7.95 -21.71
CA ASP A 172 13.37 -9.29 -22.25
C ASP A 172 12.58 -10.40 -21.53
N ARG A 173 11.62 -10.05 -20.65
CA ARG A 173 10.66 -10.98 -20.03
C ARG A 173 9.28 -10.90 -20.69
#